data_AF-A0A061EFS0-F1
#
_entry.id   AF-A0A061EFS0-F1
#
_cell.length_a   1.000
_cell.length_b   1.000
_cell.length_c   1.000
_cell.angle_alpha   90.00
_cell.angle_beta   90.00
_cell.angle_gamma   90.00
#
_symmetry.space_group_name_H-M   'P 1'
#
loop_
_entity.id
_entity.type
_entity.pdbx_description
1 polymer ?
#
loop_
_entity_poly.entity_id
_entity_poly.type
_entity_poly.pdbx_seq_one_letter_code
_entity_poly.pdbx_strand_id
1 'polypeptide(L)' 'MMCHRRQRGRLKQFLKYFCFGWLFLLLVREFLDGQFLPLQELQDEGNPDFVVEVVSLFFDDSKKLLNDLTIAL' A
#
# COMPACT_ATOMS: atom_id res chain seq x y z
N MET A 1 11.39 -30.27 -16.44
CA MET A 1 10.37 -29.48 -15.72
C MET A 1 10.92 -28.29 -14.87
N MET A 2 12.21 -27.90 -14.98
CA MET A 2 12.77 -26.80 -14.17
C MET A 2 12.73 -25.39 -14.82
N CYS A 3 12.33 -25.28 -16.09
CA CYS A 3 12.37 -24.00 -16.82
C CYS A 3 11.22 -23.04 -16.43
N HIS A 4 10.04 -23.57 -16.06
CA HIS A 4 8.85 -22.77 -15.78
C HIS A 4 8.85 -22.13 -14.37
N ARG A 5 9.57 -22.70 -13.38
CA ARG A 5 9.71 -22.09 -12.04
C ARG A 5 10.63 -20.86 -12.03
N ARG A 6 11.55 -20.75 -13.01
CA ARG A 6 12.55 -19.67 -13.09
C ARG A 6 11.99 -18.34 -13.64
N GLN A 7 10.95 -18.40 -14.47
CA GLN A 7 10.25 -17.21 -15.00
C GLN A 7 9.42 -16.49 -13.92
N ARG A 8 8.78 -17.25 -13.02
CA ARG A 8 7.94 -16.69 -11.94
C ARG A 8 8.75 -15.85 -10.93
N GLY A 9 9.99 -16.27 -10.66
CA GLY A 9 10.89 -15.53 -9.76
C GLY A 9 11.32 -14.17 -10.30
N ARG A 10 11.57 -14.05 -11.62
CA ARG A 10 11.92 -12.76 -12.24
C ARG A 10 10.77 -11.77 -12.21
N LEU A 11 9.54 -12.22 -12.47
CA LEU A 11 8.38 -11.33 -12.41
C LEU A 11 8.11 -10.86 -10.98
N LYS A 12 8.20 -11.74 -9.97
CA LYS A 12 8.11 -11.34 -8.56
C LYS A 12 9.21 -10.36 -8.16
N GLN A 13 10.45 -10.58 -8.61
CA GLN A 13 11.56 -9.68 -8.35
C GLN A 13 11.33 -8.30 -9.00
N PHE A 14 10.84 -8.27 -10.23
CA PHE A 14 10.53 -7.03 -10.95
C PHE A 14 9.38 -6.27 -10.29
N LEU A 15 8.31 -6.97 -9.90
CA LEU A 15 7.20 -6.39 -9.14
C LEU A 15 7.65 -5.82 -7.79
N LYS A 16 8.60 -6.49 -7.13
CA LYS A 16 9.17 -6.03 -5.86
C LYS A 16 9.97 -4.74 -6.02
N TYR A 17 10.82 -4.63 -7.05
CA TYR A 17 11.52 -3.38 -7.36
C TYR A 17 10.57 -2.26 -7.78
N PHE A 18 9.56 -2.58 -8.58
CA PHE A 18 8.54 -1.61 -8.99
C PHE A 18 7.75 -1.08 -7.79
N CYS A 19 7.29 -1.98 -6.91
CA CYS A 19 6.54 -1.61 -5.70
C CYS A 19 7.41 -0.80 -4.72
N PHE A 20 8.68 -1.18 -4.53
CA PHE A 20 9.62 -0.42 -3.71
C PHE A 20 9.91 0.98 -4.28
N GLY A 21 10.06 1.09 -5.61
CA GLY A 21 10.23 2.37 -6.29
C GLY A 21 9.00 3.28 -6.17
N TRP A 22 7.80 2.70 -6.25
CA TRP A 22 6.55 3.42 -6.03
C TRP A 22 6.41 3.94 -4.59
N LEU A 23 6.66 3.07 -3.60
CA LEU A 23 6.63 3.45 -2.18
C LEU A 23 7.65 4.57 -1.88
N PHE A 24 8.87 4.44 -2.39
CA PHE A 24 9.91 5.46 -2.24
C PHE A 24 9.49 6.79 -2.87
N LEU A 25 8.86 6.76 -4.05
CA LEU A 25 8.37 7.98 -4.71
C LEU A 25 7.29 8.68 -3.87
N LEU A 26 6.39 7.93 -3.24
CA LEU A 26 5.33 8.48 -2.40
C LEU A 26 5.88 9.11 -1.11
N LEU A 27 6.90 8.50 -0.50
CA LEU A 27 7.61 9.06 0.66
C LEU A 27 8.35 10.36 0.31
N VAL A 28 9.13 10.37 -0.78
CA VAL A 28 9.91 11.57 -1.20
C VAL A 28 9.00 12.72 -1.63
N ARG A 29 7.80 12.42 -2.13
CA ARG A 29 6.80 13.43 -2.49
C ARG A 29 5.96 13.87 -1.29
N GLU A 30 6.26 13.41 -0.07
CA GLU A 30 5.55 13.73 1.17
C GLU A 30 4.05 13.37 1.13
N PHE A 31 3.66 12.42 0.27
CA PHE A 31 2.30 11.85 0.28
C PHE A 31 2.13 10.83 1.41
N LEU A 32 3.23 10.24 1.84
CA LEU A 32 3.31 9.32 2.98
C LEU A 32 4.38 9.86 3.92
N ASP A 33 4.13 9.73 5.22
CA ASP A 33 5.11 10.02 6.25
C ASP A 33 5.58 8.71 6.93
N GLY A 34 6.43 8.85 7.95
CA GLY A 34 6.97 7.71 8.70
C GLY A 34 5.91 6.85 9.39
N GLN A 35 4.67 7.33 9.55
CA GLN A 35 3.58 6.57 10.16
C GLN A 35 3.03 5.48 9.23
N PHE A 36 3.35 5.52 7.94
CA PHE A 36 2.97 4.47 7.00
C PHE A 36 3.82 3.19 7.15
N LEU A 37 5.08 3.31 7.58
CA LEU A 37 6.01 2.17 7.69
C LEU A 37 5.53 1.11 8.70
N PRO A 38 5.04 1.45 9.90
CA PRO A 38 4.48 0.48 10.83
C PRO A 38 3.29 -0.32 10.26
N LEU A 39 2.44 0.30 9.43
CA LEU A 39 1.33 -0.40 8.79
C LEU A 39 1.82 -1.50 7.85
N GLN A 40 2.92 -1.23 7.14
CA GLN A 40 3.55 -2.19 6.23
C GLN A 40 4.22 -3.35 6.99
N GLU A 41 4.74 -3.11 8.19
CA GLU A 41 5.32 -4.17 9.04
C GLU A 41 4.27 -5.14 9.61
N LEU A 42 3.03 -4.68 9.77
CA LEU A 42 1.90 -5.49 10.23
C LEU A 42 1.30 -6.38 9.14
N GLN A 43 1.66 -6.18 7.88
CA GLN A 43 1.23 -7.04 6.78
C GLN A 43 2.16 -8.24 6.66
N ASP A 44 1.64 -9.43 6.95
CA ASP A 44 2.38 -10.69 6.91
C ASP A 44 1.67 -11.75 6.04
N GLU A 45 2.20 -12.98 6.03
CA GLU A 45 1.60 -14.08 5.25
C GLU A 45 0.23 -14.53 5.78
N GLY A 46 -0.08 -14.28 7.05
CA GLY A 46 -1.36 -14.58 7.69
C GLY A 46 -2.41 -13.50 7.50
N ASN A 47 -1.99 -12.26 7.22
CA ASN A 47 -2.87 -11.14 6.87
C ASN A 47 -2.30 -10.31 5.71
N PRO A 48 -2.36 -10.83 4.47
CA PRO A 48 -1.76 -10.17 3.31
C PRO A 48 -2.49 -8.90 2.87
N ASP A 49 -3.73 -8.68 3.30
CA ASP A 49 -4.57 -7.56 2.85
C ASP A 49 -4.66 -6.41 3.86
N PHE A 50 -3.98 -6.52 5.02
CA PHE A 50 -4.04 -5.55 6.12
C PHE A 50 -3.91 -4.08 5.68
N VAL A 51 -2.84 -3.75 4.95
CA VAL A 51 -2.60 -2.37 4.50
C VAL A 51 -3.72 -1.88 3.57
N VAL A 52 -4.23 -2.76 2.71
CA VAL A 52 -5.33 -2.41 1.79
C VAL A 52 -6.61 -2.11 2.58
N GLU A 53 -6.93 -2.92 3.59
CA GLU A 53 -8.09 -2.72 4.46
C GLU A 53 -8.00 -1.40 5.23
N VAL A 54 -6.87 -1.13 5.88
CA VAL A 54 -6.65 0.11 6.64
C VAL A 54 -6.72 1.34 5.75
N VAL A 55 -6.08 1.31 4.58
CA VAL A 55 -6.09 2.43 3.61
C VAL A 55 -7.50 2.64 3.06
N SER A 56 -8.24 1.57 2.78
CA SER A 56 -9.63 1.68 2.30
C SER A 56 -10.54 2.33 3.35
N LEU A 57 -10.43 1.90 4.61
CA LEU A 57 -11.18 2.48 5.72
C LEU A 57 -10.86 3.96 5.92
N PHE A 58 -9.57 4.33 5.89
CA PHE A 58 -9.14 5.72 5.97
C PHE A 58 -9.79 6.59 4.89
N PHE A 59 -9.81 6.14 3.64
CA PHE A 59 -10.43 6.90 2.54
C PHE A 59 -11.94 7.00 2.68
N ASP A 60 -12.62 5.93 3.11
CA ASP A 60 -14.06 5.95 3.28
C ASP A 60 -14.49 6.87 4.44
N ASP A 61 -13.75 6.87 5.54
CA ASP A 61 -14.01 7.78 6.65
C ASP A 61 -13.63 9.23 6.31
N SER A 62 -12.56 9.44 5.55
CA SER A 62 -12.20 10.77 5.03
C SER A 62 -13.28 11.33 4.09
N LYS A 63 -13.88 10.51 3.23
CA LYS A 63 -15.01 10.95 2.38
C LYS A 63 -16.22 11.38 3.21
N LYS A 64 -16.57 10.63 4.26
CA LYS A 64 -17.65 11.00 5.18
C LYS A 64 -17.35 12.31 5.87
N LEU A 65 -16.14 12.44 6.46
CA LEU A 65 -15.70 13.67 7.11
C LEU A 65 -15.76 14.88 6.17
N LEU A 66 -15.28 14.74 4.93
CA LEU A 66 -15.34 15.82 3.94
C LEU A 66 -16.77 16.19 3.57
N ASN A 67 -17.67 15.21 3.46
CA ASN A 67 -19.09 15.47 3.20
C ASN A 67 -19.73 16.22 4.38
N ASP A 68 -19.49 15.78 5.61
CA ASP A 68 -20.00 16.43 6.82
C ASP A 68 -19.51 17.87 6.94
N LEU A 69 -18.22 18.12 6.65
CA LEU A 69 -17.66 19.48 6.60
C LEU A 69 -18.28 20.33 5.48
N THR A 70 -18.54 19.74 4.32
CA THR A 70 -19.18 20.43 3.19
C THR A 70 -20.63 20.79 3.49
N ILE A 71 -21.35 19.98 4.27
CA ILE A 71 -22.71 20.29 4.73
C ILE A 71 -22.70 21.38 5.80
N ALA A 72 -21.67 21.41 6.66
CA ALA A 72 -21.58 22.32 7.79
C ALA A 72 -21.09 23.73 7.44
N LEU A 73 -20.37 23.91 6.33
CA LEU A 73 -19.77 25.17 5.85
C LEU A 73 -20.62 25.82 4.75
#